data_AF-A0A8K0UCK8-F1
#
_entry.id   AF-A0A8K0UCK8-F1
#
_cell.length_a   1.000
_cell.length_b   1.000
_cell.length_c   1.000
_cell.angle_alpha   90.00
_cell.angle_beta   90.00
_cell.angle_gamma   90.00
#
_symmetry.space_group_name_H-M   'P 1'
#
loop_
_entity.id
_entity.type
_entity.pdbx_description
1 polymer ?
#
loop_
_entity_poly.entity_id
_entity_poly.type
_entity_poly.pdbx_seq_one_letter_code
_entity_poly.pdbx_strand_id
1 'polypeptide(L)'
;MSAQGPTVPSILLPEILEFSPQLLLDDIINFANEAITNAVDGLEEFLFRWAADREQRVKENWDSTQEVEQGLVAFQTLLEYHTDIAFDFFETWSLRNIFAIPADLPIVVPHQEGLDLGYPTARETEILSEIDELRKKIDAQRRLKRLLTRSTRLSAAHCRRSELRYDRVSFLQSPQLRELGQIPDQMESMFYAMSSLPALTPETTAALTQLPLADPGKRPWETSKEGYFDWATKQLLARAKQNSGGRDATIESLVETTGAVGSSQHMVAVVEASNNQSQIPRGEEGDD
;
A
#
# COMPACT_ATOMS: atom_id res chain seq x y z
N MET A 1 -71.00 -16.71 -22.24
CA MET A 1 -70.55 -16.59 -20.85
C MET A 1 -69.59 -17.74 -20.58
N SER A 2 -68.32 -17.59 -20.96
CA SER A 2 -67.32 -18.63 -20.77
C SER A 2 -66.74 -18.48 -19.37
N ALA A 3 -66.96 -19.49 -18.53
CA ALA A 3 -66.42 -19.56 -17.18
C ALA A 3 -64.89 -19.47 -17.25
N GLN A 4 -64.31 -18.58 -16.45
CA GLN A 4 -62.86 -18.42 -16.33
C GLN A 4 -62.26 -19.74 -15.84
N GLY A 5 -61.32 -20.30 -16.61
CA GLY A 5 -60.47 -21.38 -16.13
C GLY A 5 -59.56 -20.88 -15.00
N PRO A 6 -59.02 -21.79 -14.17
CA PRO A 6 -58.08 -21.41 -13.12
C PRO A 6 -56.87 -20.69 -13.74
N THR A 7 -56.55 -19.50 -13.25
CA THR A 7 -55.35 -18.74 -13.63
C THR A 7 -54.25 -18.95 -12.61
N VAL A 8 -53.00 -18.90 -13.07
CA VAL A 8 -51.78 -18.97 -12.23
C VAL A 8 -51.79 -17.85 -11.18
N PRO A 9 -51.12 -18.02 -10.02
CA PRO A 9 -51.00 -16.96 -9.02
C PRO A 9 -50.50 -15.65 -9.62
N SER A 10 -51.05 -14.52 -9.15
CA SER A 10 -50.78 -13.16 -9.66
C SER A 10 -49.33 -12.68 -9.53
N ILE A 11 -48.45 -13.50 -8.98
CA ILE A 11 -47.04 -13.19 -8.69
C ILE A 11 -46.12 -13.65 -9.82
N LEU A 12 -46.49 -14.71 -10.55
CA LEU A 12 -45.64 -15.27 -11.61
C LEU A 12 -45.52 -14.33 -12.81
N LEU A 13 -46.56 -13.55 -13.11
CA LEU A 13 -46.54 -12.62 -14.23
C LEU A 13 -45.62 -11.41 -13.99
N PRO A 14 -45.72 -10.72 -12.83
CA PRO A 14 -44.74 -9.70 -12.46
C PRO A 14 -43.31 -10.24 -12.33
N GLU A 15 -43.15 -11.49 -11.93
CA GLU A 15 -41.84 -12.15 -11.86
C GLU A 15 -41.23 -12.37 -13.26
N ILE A 16 -42.02 -12.77 -14.25
CA ILE A 16 -41.56 -12.97 -15.63
C ILE A 16 -41.29 -11.65 -16.35
N LEU A 17 -42.18 -10.68 -16.17
CA LEU A 17 -42.09 -9.39 -16.86
C LEU A 17 -41.17 -8.39 -16.15
N GLU A 18 -40.80 -8.65 -14.90
CA GLU A 18 -40.09 -7.73 -14.00
C GLU A 18 -40.86 -6.43 -13.67
N PHE A 19 -42.12 -6.31 -14.13
CA PHE A 19 -43.04 -5.22 -13.81
C PHE A 19 -44.49 -5.72 -13.71
N SER A 20 -45.34 -4.96 -13.02
CA SER A 20 -46.77 -5.27 -12.94
C SER A 20 -47.48 -4.85 -14.23
N PRO A 21 -48.23 -5.74 -14.90
CA PRO A 21 -49.00 -5.39 -16.11
C PRO A 21 -49.98 -4.23 -15.91
N GLN A 22 -50.50 -4.05 -14.71
CA GLN A 22 -51.40 -2.94 -14.38
C GLN A 22 -50.70 -1.59 -14.56
N LEU A 23 -49.44 -1.47 -14.13
CA LEU A 23 -48.66 -0.23 -14.28
C LEU A 23 -48.46 0.13 -15.75
N LEU A 24 -48.21 -0.87 -16.60
CA LEU A 24 -48.07 -0.65 -18.04
C LEU A 24 -49.39 -0.14 -18.65
N LEU A 25 -50.53 -0.68 -18.23
CA LEU A 25 -51.84 -0.25 -18.72
C LEU A 25 -52.16 1.17 -18.23
N ASP A 26 -51.88 1.49 -16.97
CA ASP A 26 -52.01 2.84 -16.40
C ASP A 26 -51.18 3.86 -17.20
N ASP A 27 -49.92 3.54 -17.50
CA ASP A 27 -49.03 4.40 -18.28
C ASP A 27 -49.55 4.62 -19.71
N ILE A 28 -50.09 3.58 -20.36
CA ILE A 28 -50.70 3.69 -21.69
C ILE A 28 -51.94 4.60 -21.66
N ILE A 29 -52.80 4.45 -20.65
CA ILE A 29 -54.01 5.26 -20.50
C ILE A 29 -53.63 6.73 -20.25
N ASN A 30 -52.65 6.97 -19.39
CA ASN A 30 -52.15 8.32 -19.12
C ASN A 30 -51.59 8.98 -20.39
N PHE A 31 -50.77 8.26 -21.15
CA PHE A 31 -50.22 8.78 -22.41
C PHE A 31 -51.31 9.04 -23.46
N ALA A 32 -52.32 8.16 -23.54
CA ALA A 32 -53.42 8.34 -24.46
C ALA A 32 -54.27 9.57 -24.11
N ASN A 33 -54.56 9.79 -22.83
CA ASN A 33 -55.28 10.97 -22.37
C ASN A 33 -54.49 12.25 -22.65
N GLU A 34 -53.17 12.26 -22.41
CA GLU A 34 -52.32 13.39 -22.77
C GLU A 34 -52.33 13.66 -24.28
N ALA A 35 -52.26 12.61 -25.11
CA ALA A 35 -52.32 12.74 -26.56
C ALA A 35 -53.69 13.28 -27.05
N ILE A 36 -54.79 12.88 -26.41
CA ILE A 36 -56.13 13.39 -26.70
C ILE A 36 -56.21 14.89 -26.38
N THR A 37 -55.77 15.30 -25.19
CA THR A 37 -55.74 16.72 -24.81
C THR A 37 -54.92 17.54 -25.80
N ASN A 38 -53.70 17.10 -26.11
CA ASN A 38 -52.84 17.80 -27.08
C ASN A 38 -53.48 17.90 -28.48
N ALA A 39 -54.25 16.89 -28.90
CA ALA A 39 -54.96 16.92 -30.18
C ALA A 39 -56.15 17.89 -30.16
N VAL A 40 -56.89 17.96 -29.05
CA VAL A 40 -57.98 18.93 -28.85
C VAL A 40 -57.43 20.36 -28.82
N ASP A 41 -56.33 20.61 -28.11
CA ASP A 41 -55.66 21.92 -28.07
C ASP A 41 -55.18 22.36 -29.47
N GLY A 42 -54.62 21.43 -30.25
CA GLY A 42 -54.22 21.71 -31.63
C GLY A 42 -55.42 22.00 -32.55
N LEU A 43 -56.55 21.33 -32.33
CA LEU A 43 -57.80 21.60 -33.04
C LEU A 43 -58.40 22.95 -32.64
N GLU A 44 -58.35 23.29 -31.36
CA GLU A 44 -58.78 24.58 -30.81
C GLU A 44 -58.06 25.75 -31.50
N GLU A 45 -56.74 25.71 -31.54
CA GLU A 45 -55.93 26.76 -32.19
C GLU A 45 -56.29 26.91 -33.68
N PHE A 46 -56.51 25.79 -34.38
CA PHE A 46 -56.91 25.81 -35.78
C PHE A 46 -58.31 26.39 -35.99
N LEU A 47 -59.28 26.00 -35.17
CA LEU A 47 -60.66 26.47 -35.26
C LEU A 47 -60.79 27.94 -34.91
N PHE A 48 -60.03 28.44 -33.92
CA PHE A 48 -60.00 29.87 -33.60
C PHE A 48 -59.41 30.71 -34.73
N ARG A 49 -58.30 30.26 -35.32
CA ARG A 49 -57.72 30.93 -36.50
C ARG A 49 -58.73 30.97 -37.65
N TRP A 50 -59.43 29.87 -37.89
CA TRP A 50 -60.46 29.77 -38.93
C TRP A 50 -61.67 30.68 -38.66
N ALA A 51 -62.15 30.73 -37.41
CA ALA A 51 -63.26 31.58 -36.99
C ALA A 51 -62.93 33.08 -37.14
N ALA A 52 -61.75 33.51 -36.70
CA ALA A 52 -61.28 34.89 -36.83
C ALA A 52 -61.15 35.33 -38.31
N ASP A 53 -60.64 34.45 -39.16
CA ASP A 53 -60.55 34.68 -40.61
C ASP A 53 -61.92 34.82 -41.30
N ARG A 54 -62.95 34.22 -40.72
CA ARG A 54 -64.33 34.24 -41.23
C ARG A 54 -65.09 35.47 -40.76
N GLU A 55 -64.91 35.87 -39.50
CA GLU A 55 -65.46 37.10 -38.93
C GLU A 55 -64.97 38.35 -39.70
N GLN A 56 -63.69 38.39 -40.10
CA GLN A 56 -63.16 39.47 -40.93
C GLN A 56 -63.83 39.55 -42.32
N ARG A 57 -64.28 38.43 -42.86
CA ARG A 57 -64.91 38.33 -44.20
C ARG A 57 -66.41 38.60 -44.18
N VAL A 58 -67.09 38.22 -43.11
CA VAL A 58 -68.54 38.32 -42.97
C VAL A 58 -68.82 39.30 -41.84
N LYS A 59 -69.08 40.57 -42.16
CA LYS A 59 -69.48 41.63 -41.21
C LYS A 59 -70.91 41.42 -40.67
N GLU A 60 -71.22 40.22 -40.21
CA GLU A 60 -72.40 39.96 -39.37
C GLU A 60 -71.96 39.87 -37.92
N ASN A 61 -72.84 40.30 -37.00
CA ASN A 61 -72.70 40.16 -35.54
C ASN A 61 -72.82 38.67 -35.12
N TRP A 62 -72.09 37.78 -35.77
CA TRP A 62 -72.07 36.36 -35.46
C TRP A 62 -70.92 36.10 -34.48
N ASP A 63 -71.25 35.68 -33.27
CA ASP A 63 -70.27 35.28 -32.25
C ASP A 63 -69.69 33.90 -32.60
N SER A 64 -68.86 33.86 -33.65
CA SER A 64 -68.24 32.63 -34.16
C SER A 64 -67.42 31.93 -33.08
N THR A 65 -66.82 32.71 -32.20
CA THR A 65 -65.90 32.27 -31.16
C THR A 65 -66.63 31.49 -30.07
N GLN A 66 -67.74 32.01 -29.56
CA GLN A 66 -68.49 31.36 -28.48
C GLN A 66 -69.10 30.02 -28.93
N GLU A 67 -69.62 29.93 -30.16
CA GLU A 67 -70.16 28.67 -30.67
C GLU A 67 -69.08 27.61 -30.92
N VAL A 68 -67.89 28.03 -31.37
CA VAL A 68 -66.74 27.14 -31.56
C VAL A 68 -66.26 26.59 -30.21
N GLU A 69 -66.14 27.45 -29.18
CA GLU A 69 -65.79 27.03 -27.82
C GLU A 69 -66.80 26.02 -27.27
N GLN A 70 -68.11 26.31 -27.40
CA GLN A 70 -69.15 25.41 -26.91
C GLN A 70 -69.16 24.06 -27.65
N GLY A 71 -68.95 24.08 -28.97
CA GLY A 71 -68.83 22.87 -29.78
C GLY A 71 -67.59 22.05 -29.45
N LEU A 72 -66.45 22.72 -29.19
CA LEU A 72 -65.20 22.09 -28.81
C LEU A 72 -65.32 21.42 -27.44
N VAL A 73 -65.88 22.10 -26.44
CA VAL A 73 -66.11 21.52 -25.11
C VAL A 73 -67.04 20.30 -25.20
N ALA A 74 -68.12 20.38 -25.99
CA ALA A 74 -69.02 19.24 -26.20
C ALA A 74 -68.30 18.07 -26.89
N PHE A 75 -67.45 18.34 -27.88
CA PHE A 75 -66.64 17.34 -28.55
C PHE A 75 -65.62 16.69 -27.60
N GLN A 76 -64.91 17.50 -26.81
CA GLN A 76 -63.94 17.02 -25.82
C GLN A 76 -64.61 16.10 -24.80
N THR A 77 -65.73 16.52 -24.20
CA THR A 77 -66.45 15.68 -23.23
C THR A 77 -66.92 14.36 -23.86
N LEU A 78 -67.39 14.39 -25.12
CA LEU A 78 -67.82 13.18 -25.81
C LEU A 78 -66.64 12.26 -26.13
N LEU A 79 -65.51 12.84 -26.53
CA LEU A 79 -64.28 12.10 -26.81
C LEU A 79 -63.76 11.42 -25.54
N GLU A 80 -63.61 12.19 -24.45
CA GLU A 80 -63.19 11.69 -23.13
C GLU A 80 -64.08 10.55 -22.65
N TYR A 81 -65.41 10.70 -22.74
CA TYR A 81 -66.35 9.66 -22.33
C TYR A 81 -66.18 8.35 -23.12
N HIS A 82 -66.02 8.44 -24.44
CA HIS A 82 -65.85 7.24 -25.27
C HIS A 82 -64.46 6.62 -25.13
N THR A 83 -63.43 7.43 -24.93
CA THR A 83 -62.06 6.93 -24.73
C THR A 83 -61.91 6.25 -23.38
N ASP A 84 -62.52 6.77 -22.32
CA ASP A 84 -62.56 6.15 -20.98
C ASP A 84 -63.16 4.74 -21.05
N ILE A 85 -64.35 4.61 -21.65
CA ILE A 85 -65.01 3.31 -21.84
C ILE A 85 -64.16 2.35 -22.68
N ALA A 86 -63.55 2.85 -23.77
CA ALA A 86 -62.71 2.02 -24.62
C ALA A 86 -61.46 1.51 -23.89
N PHE A 87 -60.85 2.36 -23.05
CA PHE A 87 -59.68 2.01 -22.26
C PHE A 87 -60.02 1.07 -21.11
N ASP A 88 -61.17 1.21 -20.44
CA ASP A 88 -61.66 0.24 -19.45
C ASP A 88 -61.82 -1.17 -20.06
N PHE A 89 -62.40 -1.24 -21.27
CA PHE A 89 -62.54 -2.50 -22.00
C PHE A 89 -61.19 -3.06 -22.42
N PHE A 90 -60.27 -2.20 -22.87
CA PHE A 90 -58.92 -2.58 -23.24
C PHE A 90 -58.13 -3.11 -22.04
N GLU A 91 -58.20 -2.46 -20.88
CA GLU A 91 -57.55 -2.89 -19.65
C GLU A 91 -58.06 -4.27 -19.23
N THR A 92 -59.39 -4.39 -19.13
CA THR A 92 -60.05 -5.65 -18.75
C THR A 92 -59.73 -6.77 -19.74
N TRP A 93 -59.73 -6.48 -21.04
CA TRP A 93 -59.42 -7.48 -22.06
C TRP A 93 -57.95 -7.89 -22.02
N SER A 94 -57.03 -6.95 -21.82
CA SER A 94 -55.59 -7.20 -21.74
C SER A 94 -55.23 -8.08 -20.54
N LEU A 95 -55.78 -7.78 -19.36
CA LEU A 95 -55.58 -8.59 -18.15
C LEU A 95 -56.17 -10.00 -18.28
N ARG A 96 -57.20 -10.19 -19.11
CA ARG A 96 -57.86 -11.48 -19.29
C ARG A 96 -57.28 -12.35 -20.41
N ASN A 97 -56.58 -11.76 -21.38
CA ASN A 97 -56.12 -12.49 -22.57
C ASN A 97 -54.60 -12.40 -22.77
N ILE A 98 -54.02 -11.21 -22.67
CA ILE A 98 -52.58 -11.00 -22.89
C ILE A 98 -51.81 -11.37 -21.62
N PHE A 99 -52.22 -10.80 -20.49
CA PHE A 99 -51.61 -11.01 -19.18
C PHE A 99 -52.35 -12.08 -18.38
N ALA A 100 -52.81 -13.13 -19.05
CA ALA A 100 -53.44 -14.28 -18.42
C ALA A 100 -52.72 -15.56 -18.80
N ILE A 101 -52.19 -16.25 -17.79
CA ILE A 101 -51.54 -17.54 -17.96
C ILE A 101 -52.47 -18.63 -17.42
N PRO A 102 -52.79 -19.67 -18.22
CA PRO A 102 -53.63 -20.78 -17.76
C PRO A 102 -52.89 -21.60 -16.69
N ALA A 103 -53.60 -22.01 -15.63
CA ALA A 103 -53.00 -22.78 -14.53
C ALA A 103 -52.49 -24.17 -14.95
N ASP A 104 -52.96 -24.69 -16.08
CA ASP A 104 -52.58 -26.01 -16.58
C ASP A 104 -51.21 -26.01 -17.29
N LEU A 105 -50.60 -24.84 -17.51
CA LEU A 105 -49.31 -24.75 -18.18
C LEU A 105 -48.17 -24.71 -17.15
N PRO A 106 -47.27 -25.72 -17.12
CA PRO A 106 -46.10 -25.71 -16.24
C PRO A 106 -45.04 -24.75 -16.80
N ILE A 107 -45.21 -23.45 -16.55
CA ILE A 107 -44.17 -22.47 -16.85
C ILE A 107 -43.11 -22.53 -15.75
N VAL A 108 -41.87 -22.77 -16.15
CA VAL A 108 -40.70 -22.64 -15.29
C VAL A 108 -39.86 -21.49 -15.85
N VAL A 109 -39.65 -20.46 -15.05
CA VAL A 109 -38.85 -19.30 -15.44
C VAL A 109 -37.35 -19.67 -15.29
N PRO A 110 -36.43 -19.14 -16.11
CA PRO A 110 -35.02 -19.54 -16.03
C PRO A 110 -34.38 -19.41 -14.65
N HIS A 111 -34.76 -18.41 -13.85
CA HIS A 111 -34.24 -18.25 -12.48
C HIS A 111 -34.88 -19.20 -11.45
N GLN A 112 -35.95 -19.90 -11.83
CA GLN A 112 -36.54 -20.99 -11.04
C GLN A 112 -35.93 -22.35 -11.42
N GLU A 113 -35.02 -22.39 -12.41
CA GLU A 113 -34.33 -23.62 -12.80
C GLU A 113 -33.45 -24.12 -11.64
N GLY A 114 -33.74 -25.32 -11.14
CA GLY A 114 -33.04 -25.91 -9.98
C GLY A 114 -33.54 -25.42 -8.62
N LEU A 115 -34.63 -24.65 -8.56
CA LEU A 115 -35.28 -24.28 -7.31
C LEU A 115 -36.01 -25.51 -6.72
N ASP A 116 -35.41 -26.13 -5.71
CA ASP A 116 -36.04 -27.20 -4.94
C ASP A 116 -36.83 -26.62 -3.76
N LEU A 117 -38.14 -26.48 -3.92
CA LEU A 117 -39.04 -26.04 -2.85
C LEU A 117 -39.28 -27.12 -1.78
N GLY A 118 -38.78 -28.34 -1.98
CA GLY A 118 -38.85 -29.45 -1.03
C GLY A 118 -37.72 -29.46 0.01
N TYR A 119 -36.85 -28.44 0.01
CA TYR A 119 -35.71 -28.39 0.91
C TYR A 119 -36.16 -28.29 2.38
N PRO A 120 -35.66 -29.14 3.29
CA PRO A 120 -36.08 -29.10 4.68
C PRO A 120 -35.54 -27.85 5.37
N THR A 121 -36.42 -27.06 6.00
CA THR A 121 -36.08 -25.81 6.71
C THR A 121 -34.98 -25.99 7.75
N ALA A 122 -34.91 -27.15 8.41
CA ALA A 122 -33.84 -27.47 9.35
C ALA A 122 -32.44 -27.37 8.70
N ARG A 123 -32.30 -27.84 7.47
CA ARG A 123 -31.03 -27.81 6.73
C ARG A 123 -30.69 -26.40 6.24
N GLU A 124 -31.68 -25.58 5.92
CA GLU A 124 -31.45 -24.16 5.63
C GLU A 124 -30.84 -23.44 6.84
N THR A 125 -31.41 -23.66 8.03
CA THR A 125 -30.88 -23.05 9.25
C THR A 125 -29.47 -23.53 9.59
N GLU A 126 -29.17 -24.80 9.33
CA GLU A 126 -27.83 -25.37 9.47
C GLU A 126 -26.84 -24.69 8.51
N ILE A 127 -27.18 -24.57 7.22
CA ILE A 127 -26.33 -23.90 6.22
C ILE A 127 -26.11 -22.43 6.58
N LEU A 128 -27.13 -21.71 7.03
CA LEU A 128 -26.98 -20.33 7.48
C LEU A 128 -26.02 -20.24 8.67
N SER A 129 -26.13 -21.17 9.63
CA SER A 129 -25.20 -21.23 10.75
C SER A 129 -23.76 -21.54 10.31
N GLU A 130 -23.58 -22.44 9.34
CA GLU A 130 -22.28 -22.77 8.76
C GLU A 130 -21.67 -21.56 8.03
N ILE A 131 -22.47 -20.81 7.28
CA ILE A 131 -22.04 -19.57 6.62
C ILE A 131 -21.52 -18.57 7.64
N ASP A 132 -22.23 -18.40 8.77
CA ASP A 132 -21.81 -17.47 9.82
C ASP A 132 -20.56 -17.95 10.56
N GLU A 133 -20.40 -19.25 10.76
CA GLU A 133 -19.14 -19.81 11.27
C GLU A 133 -17.97 -19.60 10.31
N LEU A 134 -18.19 -19.80 9.01
CA LEU A 134 -17.17 -19.57 7.98
C LEU A 134 -16.77 -18.10 7.91
N ARG A 135 -17.73 -17.17 8.02
CA ARG A 135 -17.45 -15.73 8.14
C ARG A 135 -16.56 -15.43 9.34
N LYS A 136 -16.87 -15.97 10.52
CA LYS A 136 -16.04 -15.82 11.73
C LYS A 136 -14.64 -16.41 11.53
N LYS A 137 -14.52 -17.59 10.89
CA LYS A 137 -13.23 -18.22 10.57
C LYS A 137 -12.39 -17.34 9.62
N ILE A 138 -13.01 -16.76 8.60
CA ILE A 138 -12.35 -15.85 7.65
C ILE A 138 -11.82 -14.60 8.39
N ASP A 139 -12.61 -14.02 9.28
CA ASP A 139 -12.17 -12.83 10.03
C ASP A 139 -11.02 -13.14 11.00
N ALA A 140 -11.06 -14.31 11.66
CA ALA A 140 -9.95 -14.79 12.48
C ALA A 140 -8.67 -15.00 11.64
N GLN A 141 -8.79 -15.62 10.47
CA GLN A 141 -7.66 -15.80 9.54
C GLN A 141 -7.11 -14.46 9.03
N ARG A 142 -7.97 -13.50 8.70
CA ARG A 142 -7.55 -12.14 8.31
C ARG A 142 -6.81 -11.43 9.46
N ARG A 143 -7.24 -11.60 10.71
CA ARG A 143 -6.53 -11.06 11.89
C ARG A 143 -5.17 -11.73 12.08
N LEU A 144 -5.11 -13.06 11.99
CA LEU A 144 -3.86 -13.83 12.06
C LEU A 144 -2.87 -13.37 10.98
N LYS A 145 -3.33 -13.24 9.73
CA LYS A 145 -2.51 -12.76 8.60
C LYS A 145 -1.90 -11.39 8.89
N ARG A 146 -2.68 -10.45 9.46
CA ARG A 146 -2.18 -9.12 9.85
C ARG A 146 -1.09 -9.22 10.92
N LEU A 147 -1.29 -10.03 11.95
CA LEU A 147 -0.28 -10.25 13.00
C LEU A 147 0.99 -10.89 12.45
N LEU A 148 0.86 -11.94 11.63
CA LEU A 148 2.00 -12.63 11.03
C LEU A 148 2.81 -11.67 10.14
N THR A 149 2.13 -10.90 9.29
CA THR A 149 2.78 -9.88 8.43
C THR A 149 3.53 -8.84 9.24
N ARG A 150 2.99 -8.44 10.41
CA ARG A 150 3.69 -7.53 11.31
C ARG A 150 4.93 -8.20 11.94
N SER A 151 4.77 -9.45 12.38
CA SER A 151 5.87 -10.21 13.00
C SER A 151 7.01 -10.46 12.03
N THR A 152 6.73 -10.80 10.77
CA THR A 152 7.76 -11.02 9.75
C THR A 152 8.53 -9.73 9.44
N ARG A 153 7.84 -8.59 9.36
CA ARG A 153 8.49 -7.27 9.20
C ARG A 153 9.40 -6.92 10.37
N LEU A 154 8.93 -7.13 11.61
CA LEU A 154 9.73 -6.90 12.81
C LEU A 154 10.96 -7.83 12.84
N SER A 155 10.77 -9.12 12.57
CA SER A 155 11.87 -10.10 12.52
C SER A 155 12.91 -9.71 11.47
N ALA A 156 12.49 -9.26 10.28
CA ALA A 156 13.40 -8.79 9.24
C ALA A 156 14.19 -7.54 9.70
N ALA A 157 13.54 -6.61 10.39
CA ALA A 157 14.21 -5.43 10.95
C ALA A 157 15.24 -5.82 12.04
N HIS A 158 14.91 -6.79 12.89
CA HIS A 158 15.84 -7.34 13.89
C HIS A 158 17.06 -7.99 13.23
N CYS A 159 16.84 -8.81 12.18
CA CYS A 159 17.91 -9.46 11.44
C CYS A 159 18.88 -8.42 10.84
N ARG A 160 18.36 -7.38 10.18
CA ARG A 160 19.18 -6.29 9.64
C ARG A 160 19.99 -5.58 10.71
N ARG A 161 19.39 -5.35 11.89
CA ARG A 161 20.10 -4.71 13.02
C ARG A 161 21.20 -5.60 13.57
N SER A 162 20.97 -6.91 13.68
CA SER A 162 22.01 -7.85 14.11
C SER A 162 23.13 -7.97 13.08
N GLU A 163 22.82 -7.99 11.79
CA GLU A 163 23.80 -7.97 10.70
C GLU A 163 24.69 -6.73 10.79
N LEU A 164 24.11 -5.53 10.89
CA LEU A 164 24.90 -4.30 11.05
C LEU A 164 25.78 -4.31 12.30
N ARG A 165 25.32 -4.91 13.40
CA ARG A 165 26.13 -5.06 14.62
C ARG A 165 27.25 -6.08 14.42
N TYR A 166 26.95 -7.18 13.75
CA TYR A 166 27.94 -8.19 13.39
C TYR A 166 29.01 -7.58 12.51
N ASP A 167 28.66 -6.85 11.46
CA ASP A 167 29.62 -6.17 10.58
C ASP A 167 30.54 -5.24 11.36
N ARG A 168 29.97 -4.45 12.29
CA ARG A 168 30.75 -3.56 13.17
C ARG A 168 31.71 -4.30 14.09
N VAL A 169 31.43 -5.53 14.48
CA VAL A 169 32.24 -6.31 15.44
C VAL A 169 33.10 -7.35 14.73
N SER A 170 32.80 -7.67 13.46
CA SER A 170 33.47 -8.71 12.68
C SER A 170 34.97 -8.45 12.52
N PHE A 171 35.39 -7.18 12.49
CA PHE A 171 36.81 -6.83 12.43
C PHE A 171 37.58 -7.31 13.68
N LEU A 172 36.93 -7.45 14.84
CA LEU A 172 37.55 -7.99 16.06
C LEU A 172 37.90 -9.47 15.93
N GLN A 173 37.29 -10.18 14.99
CA GLN A 173 37.61 -11.57 14.67
C GLN A 173 38.72 -11.69 13.60
N SER A 174 39.33 -10.58 13.19
CA SER A 174 40.45 -10.59 12.23
C SER A 174 41.67 -11.34 12.80
N PRO A 175 42.41 -12.09 11.96
CA PRO A 175 43.56 -12.86 12.40
C PRO A 175 44.67 -11.97 12.99
N GLN A 176 44.78 -10.72 12.52
CA GLN A 176 45.75 -9.73 12.99
C GLN A 176 45.53 -9.34 14.46
N LEU A 177 44.27 -9.18 14.89
CA LEU A 177 43.97 -8.92 16.30
C LEU A 177 44.23 -10.14 17.19
N ARG A 178 44.14 -11.35 16.63
CA ARG A 178 44.52 -12.58 17.34
C ARG A 178 46.02 -12.67 17.56
N GLU A 179 46.82 -12.23 16.58
CA GLU A 179 48.28 -12.11 16.70
C GLU A 179 48.67 -11.02 17.72
N LEU A 180 48.00 -9.87 17.69
CA LEU A 180 48.17 -8.80 18.69
C LEU A 180 47.82 -9.28 20.11
N GLY A 181 46.81 -10.14 20.25
CA GLY A 181 46.43 -10.76 21.52
C GLY A 181 47.47 -11.72 22.11
N GLN A 182 48.44 -12.18 21.31
CA GLN A 182 49.55 -13.03 21.78
C GLN A 182 50.76 -12.21 22.26
N ILE A 183 50.78 -10.90 22.02
CA ILE A 183 51.87 -10.01 22.44
C ILE A 183 52.04 -9.95 23.96
N PRO A 184 50.97 -9.87 24.78
CA PRO A 184 51.11 -9.91 26.24
C PRO A 184 51.81 -11.18 26.72
N ASP A 185 51.42 -12.34 26.19
CA ASP A 185 52.05 -13.63 26.54
C ASP A 185 53.54 -13.65 26.14
N GLN A 186 53.88 -13.10 24.97
CA GLN A 186 55.26 -12.96 24.52
C GLN A 186 56.05 -11.97 25.40
N MET A 187 55.47 -10.83 25.77
CA MET A 187 56.09 -9.84 26.65
C MET A 187 56.31 -10.39 28.06
N GLU A 188 55.35 -11.14 28.60
CA GLU A 188 55.52 -11.84 29.87
C GLU A 188 56.67 -12.85 29.78
N SER A 189 56.71 -13.67 28.72
CA SER A 189 57.82 -14.62 28.53
C SER A 189 59.18 -13.93 28.43
N MET A 190 59.25 -12.78 27.76
CA MET A 190 60.46 -11.98 27.63
C MET A 190 60.84 -11.32 28.95
N PHE A 191 59.87 -10.80 29.71
CA PHE A 191 60.08 -10.24 31.05
C PHE A 191 60.60 -11.30 32.02
N TYR A 192 60.00 -12.50 32.04
CA TYR A 192 60.52 -13.61 32.84
C TYR A 192 61.93 -14.02 32.40
N ALA A 193 62.22 -14.04 31.09
CA ALA A 193 63.56 -14.31 30.60
C ALA A 193 64.57 -13.24 31.03
N MET A 194 64.25 -11.95 30.90
CA MET A 194 65.14 -10.86 31.31
C MET A 194 65.30 -10.76 32.83
N SER A 195 64.24 -10.99 33.60
CA SER A 195 64.32 -11.01 35.07
C SER A 195 65.06 -12.25 35.60
N SER A 196 65.15 -13.32 34.79
CA SER A 196 66.00 -14.47 35.07
C SER A 196 67.48 -14.28 34.68
N LEU A 197 67.83 -13.16 34.04
CA LEU A 197 69.24 -12.86 33.76
C LEU A 197 69.97 -12.45 35.04
N PRO A 198 71.21 -12.92 35.26
CA PRO A 198 72.00 -12.52 36.42
C PRO A 198 72.35 -11.03 36.37
N ALA A 199 72.33 -10.36 37.52
CA ALA A 199 72.71 -8.95 37.64
C ALA A 199 74.17 -8.75 37.18
N LEU A 200 74.41 -7.71 36.40
CA LEU A 200 75.75 -7.35 35.91
C LEU A 200 76.66 -7.07 37.11
N THR A 201 77.54 -8.03 37.41
CA THR A 201 78.60 -7.87 38.40
C THR A 201 79.76 -7.07 37.79
N PRO A 202 80.56 -6.34 38.60
CA PRO A 202 81.66 -5.51 38.10
C PRO A 202 82.70 -6.28 37.28
N GLU A 203 82.79 -7.61 37.45
CA GLU A 203 83.68 -8.49 36.70
C GLU A 203 83.17 -8.77 35.27
N THR A 204 81.86 -8.87 35.06
CA THR A 204 81.27 -9.06 33.73
C THR A 204 81.33 -7.79 32.87
N THR A 205 81.20 -6.62 33.48
CA THR A 205 81.43 -5.33 32.80
C THR A 205 82.90 -5.11 32.43
N ALA A 206 83.84 -5.63 33.23
CA ALA A 206 85.27 -5.61 32.93
C ALA A 206 85.62 -6.53 31.75
N ALA A 207 84.95 -7.67 31.60
CA ALA A 207 85.12 -8.57 30.45
C ALA A 207 84.56 -7.98 29.13
N LEU A 208 83.46 -7.21 29.19
CA LEU A 208 82.93 -6.49 28.04
C LEU A 208 83.79 -5.28 27.63
N THR A 209 84.52 -4.65 28.57
CA THR A 209 85.49 -3.59 28.25
C THR A 209 86.84 -4.12 27.77
N GLN A 210 87.09 -5.43 27.89
CA GLN A 210 88.29 -6.11 27.35
C GLN A 210 88.11 -6.71 25.96
N LEU A 211 86.99 -6.44 25.28
CA LEU A 211 86.91 -6.63 23.84
C LEU A 211 88.03 -5.82 23.16
N PRO A 212 88.80 -6.39 22.21
CA PRO A 212 89.87 -5.67 21.56
C PRO A 212 89.28 -4.41 20.92
N LEU A 213 89.83 -3.24 21.26
CA LEU A 213 89.56 -2.01 20.53
C LEU A 213 89.74 -2.32 19.04
N ALA A 214 88.71 -2.01 18.26
CA ALA A 214 88.67 -2.28 16.83
C ALA A 214 89.98 -1.84 16.17
N ASP A 215 90.59 -2.72 15.34
CA ASP A 215 91.70 -2.35 14.47
C ASP A 215 91.36 -1.00 13.80
N PRO A 216 92.17 0.07 13.96
CA PRO A 216 91.83 1.42 13.47
C PRO A 216 91.73 1.53 11.93
N GLY A 217 91.86 0.42 11.20
CA GLY A 217 91.70 0.32 9.74
C GLY A 217 90.46 -0.47 9.25
N LYS A 218 89.65 -1.09 10.13
CA LYS A 218 88.45 -1.86 9.72
C LYS A 218 87.16 -1.12 10.04
N ARG A 219 86.15 -1.24 9.17
CA ARG A 219 84.89 -0.50 9.34
C ARG A 219 84.04 -1.19 10.43
N PRO A 220 83.29 -0.44 11.26
CA PRO A 220 82.63 -0.95 12.47
C PRO A 220 81.54 -2.03 12.25
N TRP A 221 81.05 -2.18 11.02
CA TRP A 221 80.05 -3.19 10.63
C TRP A 221 80.67 -4.54 10.23
N GLU A 222 82.00 -4.59 10.10
CA GLU A 222 82.76 -5.80 9.77
C GLU A 222 83.31 -6.50 11.03
N THR A 223 83.25 -5.86 12.20
CA THR A 223 83.85 -6.35 13.46
C THR A 223 82.85 -6.99 14.41
N SER A 224 81.56 -6.63 14.34
CA SER A 224 80.53 -7.27 15.17
C SER A 224 79.15 -7.29 14.51
N LYS A 225 78.31 -8.24 14.93
CA LYS A 225 76.90 -8.36 14.49
C LYS A 225 76.10 -7.11 14.87
N GLU A 226 76.41 -6.51 16.02
CA GLU A 226 75.78 -5.28 16.50
C GLU A 226 76.17 -4.08 15.64
N GLY A 227 77.43 -3.98 15.22
CA GLY A 227 77.88 -2.97 14.26
C GLY A 227 77.25 -3.14 12.88
N TYR A 228 77.02 -4.39 12.43
CA TYR A 228 76.25 -4.66 11.22
C TYR A 228 74.81 -4.19 11.34
N PHE A 229 74.15 -4.45 12.48
CA PHE A 229 72.79 -3.96 12.71
C PHE A 229 72.71 -2.44 12.75
N ASP A 230 73.63 -1.75 13.45
CA ASP A 230 73.67 -0.28 13.49
C ASP A 230 73.96 0.32 12.10
N TRP A 231 74.84 -0.29 11.32
CA TRP A 231 75.06 0.11 9.93
C TRP A 231 73.84 -0.15 9.06
N ALA A 232 73.20 -1.32 9.18
CA ALA A 232 72.04 -1.68 8.38
C ALA A 232 70.84 -0.78 8.70
N THR A 233 70.58 -0.47 9.98
CA THR A 233 69.54 0.47 10.39
C THR A 233 69.84 1.88 9.91
N LYS A 234 71.09 2.36 10.02
CA LYS A 234 71.51 3.66 9.45
C LYS A 234 71.38 3.72 7.94
N GLN A 235 71.69 2.64 7.23
CA GLN A 235 71.54 2.56 5.77
C GLN A 235 70.06 2.54 5.37
N LEU A 236 69.20 1.88 6.15
CA LEU A 236 67.76 1.83 5.91
C LEU A 236 67.10 3.19 6.21
N LEU A 237 67.53 3.89 7.27
CA LEU A 237 67.13 5.27 7.57
C LEU A 237 67.65 6.26 6.50
N ALA A 238 68.90 6.12 6.04
CA ALA A 238 69.45 6.94 4.97
C ALA A 238 68.71 6.72 3.64
N ARG A 239 68.33 5.47 3.34
CA ARG A 239 67.51 5.13 2.17
C ARG A 239 66.09 5.65 2.31
N ALA A 240 65.47 5.57 3.51
CA ALA A 240 64.19 6.19 3.78
C ALA A 240 64.26 7.72 3.59
N LYS A 241 65.35 8.35 4.05
CA LYS A 241 65.60 9.80 3.90
C LYS A 241 65.88 10.23 2.46
N GLN A 242 66.59 9.43 1.66
CA GLN A 242 66.79 9.67 0.22
C GLN A 242 65.51 9.42 -0.59
N ASN A 243 64.73 8.40 -0.23
CA ASN A 243 63.43 8.13 -0.85
C ASN A 243 62.35 9.15 -0.41
N SER A 244 62.64 9.95 0.62
CA SER A 244 61.83 11.08 1.09
C SER A 244 62.41 12.44 0.70
N GLY A 245 63.15 12.53 -0.42
CA GLY A 245 63.69 13.76 -1.02
C GLY A 245 62.64 14.79 -1.46
N GLY A 246 61.82 15.24 -0.50
CA GLY A 246 60.73 16.21 -0.67
C GLY A 246 59.65 16.22 0.42
N ARG A 247 59.75 15.45 1.53
CA ARG A 247 58.68 15.40 2.58
C ARG A 247 59.20 15.42 4.03
N ASP A 248 60.28 16.16 4.30
CA ASP A 248 60.95 16.19 5.62
C ASP A 248 60.11 16.86 6.74
N ALA A 249 59.06 17.63 6.45
CA ALA A 249 58.26 18.30 7.49
C ALA A 249 57.08 17.47 8.07
N THR A 250 56.75 16.33 7.48
CA THR A 250 55.52 15.58 7.84
C THR A 250 55.75 14.34 8.70
N ILE A 251 56.99 13.87 8.82
CA ILE A 251 57.31 12.68 9.61
C ILE A 251 57.78 13.08 11.02
N GLU A 252 58.38 14.26 11.19
CA GLU A 252 58.71 14.84 12.50
C GLU A 252 57.44 15.10 13.33
N SER A 253 56.37 15.60 12.69
CA SER A 253 55.05 15.76 13.34
C SER A 253 54.32 14.44 13.59
N LEU A 254 54.60 13.40 12.81
CA LEU A 254 53.97 12.09 13.01
C LEU A 254 54.59 11.35 14.21
N VAL A 255 55.89 11.50 14.43
CA VAL A 255 56.59 10.92 15.59
C VAL A 255 56.19 11.63 16.89
N GLU A 256 56.04 12.96 16.88
CA GLU A 256 55.47 13.70 18.01
C GLU A 256 54.01 13.31 18.29
N THR A 257 53.18 13.14 17.26
CA THR A 257 51.78 12.74 17.45
C THR A 257 51.62 11.29 17.90
N THR A 258 52.46 10.35 17.47
CA THR A 258 52.47 8.99 18.03
C THR A 258 52.97 8.94 19.48
N GLY A 259 53.84 9.87 19.90
CA GLY A 259 54.18 10.08 21.31
C GLY A 259 53.02 10.64 22.14
N ALA A 260 52.07 11.35 21.51
CA ALA A 260 50.93 12.01 22.17
C ALA A 260 49.65 11.15 22.28
N VAL A 261 49.53 10.05 21.54
CA VAL A 261 48.33 9.17 21.56
C VAL A 261 48.19 8.33 22.86
N GLY A 262 49.15 8.44 23.79
CA GLY A 262 49.14 7.73 25.07
C GLY A 262 48.39 8.40 26.23
N SER A 263 47.85 9.64 26.08
CA SER A 263 47.21 10.34 27.20
C SER A 263 45.68 10.22 27.17
N SER A 264 45.10 9.74 28.27
CA SER A 264 43.65 9.51 28.46
C SER A 264 42.76 10.75 28.22
N GLN A 265 43.34 11.94 28.26
CA GLN A 265 42.65 13.21 28.00
C GLN A 265 42.19 13.37 26.53
N HIS A 266 42.89 12.74 25.57
CA HIS A 266 42.51 12.83 24.15
C HIS A 266 41.45 11.80 23.73
N MET A 267 41.31 10.68 24.44
CA MET A 267 40.15 9.79 24.25
C MET A 267 38.83 10.45 24.68
N VAL A 268 38.87 11.30 25.71
CA VAL A 268 37.70 12.08 26.15
C VAL A 268 37.28 13.10 25.08
N ALA A 269 38.24 13.79 24.44
CA ALA A 269 37.93 14.75 23.37
C ALA A 269 37.30 14.08 22.12
N VAL A 270 37.70 12.85 21.78
CA VAL A 270 37.11 12.09 20.67
C VAL A 270 35.70 11.57 21.02
N VAL A 271 35.45 11.20 22.28
CA VAL A 271 34.13 10.81 22.78
C VAL A 271 33.18 12.01 22.85
N GLU A 272 33.66 13.19 23.26
CA GLU A 272 32.84 14.42 23.29
C GLU A 272 32.51 14.92 21.87
N ALA A 273 33.45 14.83 20.92
CA ALA A 273 33.21 15.20 19.53
C ALA A 273 32.17 14.27 18.84
N SER A 274 32.15 12.99 19.20
CA SER A 274 31.16 12.04 18.68
C SER A 274 29.78 12.18 19.34
N ASN A 275 29.72 12.61 20.61
CA ASN A 275 28.45 12.90 21.28
C ASN A 275 27.76 14.17 20.73
N ASN A 276 28.55 15.19 20.35
CA ASN A 276 28.03 16.43 19.76
C ASN A 276 27.50 16.27 18.32
N GLN A 277 27.94 15.25 17.57
CA GLN A 277 27.35 14.92 16.26
C GLN A 277 26.00 14.20 16.37
N SER A 278 25.60 13.75 17.57
CA SER A 278 24.34 13.04 17.80
C SER A 278 23.16 13.99 18.08
N GLN A 279 23.39 15.30 18.20
CA GLN A 279 22.36 16.31 18.40
C GLN A 279 22.26 17.24 17.18
N ILE A 280 21.47 16.80 16.20
CA ILE A 280 20.85 17.68 15.19
C ILE A 280 19.34 17.68 15.48
N PRO A 281 18.66 18.86 15.44
CA PRO A 281 17.38 19.07 16.09
C PRO A 281 16.24 18.30 15.43
N ARG A 282 15.33 17.77 16.25
CA ARG A 282 14.02 17.26 15.81
C ARG A 282 13.26 18.40 15.14
N GLY A 283 13.07 18.29 13.83
CA GLY A 283 12.09 19.08 13.10
C GLY A 283 10.68 18.80 13.62
N GLU A 284 9.94 19.88 13.80
CA GLU A 284 8.51 19.92 14.06
C GLU A 284 7.77 19.30 12.85
N GLU A 285 7.00 18.23 13.08
CA GLU A 285 5.87 17.87 12.22
C GLU A 285 4.61 18.35 12.93
N GLY A 286 3.97 19.36 12.34
CA GLY A 286 2.68 19.89 12.77
C GLY A 286 1.54 18.97 12.35
N ASP A 287 0.58 18.83 13.26
CA ASP A 287 -0.78 18.38 12.99
C ASP A 287 -1.46 19.34 12.00
N ASP A 288 -1.97 18.79 10.90
CA ASP A 288 -3.30 19.05 10.31
C ASP A 288 -3.65 17.94 9.31
#